data_AF-A0A497IHZ3-F1
#
_entry.id   AF-A0A497IHZ3-F1
#
_cell.length_a   1.000
_cell.length_b   1.000
_cell.length_c   1.000
_cell.angle_alpha   90.00
_cell.angle_beta   90.00
_cell.angle_gamma   90.00
#
_symmetry.space_group_name_H-M   'P 1'
#
loop_
_entity.id
_entity.type
_entity.pdbx_description
1 polymer ?
#
loop_
_entity_poly.entity_id
_entity_poly.type
_entity_poly.pdbx_seq_one_letter_code
_entity_poly.pdbx_strand_id
1 'polypeptide(L)' 'LVVLGGLAMPKIGVDPVEMKRLVGEVTGGDGLVIGVCFMGIFERTGWYNHIGFDYVLDSVIDTELFER' A
#
# COMPACT_ATOMS: atom_id res chain seq x y z
N LEU A 1 -2.28 -11.56 -2.76
CA LEU A 1 -1.05 -10.75 -2.71
C LEU A 1 -1.23 -9.65 -1.68
N VAL A 2 -0.22 -9.37 -0.85
CA VAL A 2 -0.24 -8.26 0.10
C VAL A 2 0.71 -7.16 -0.37
N VAL A 3 0.20 -5.95 -0.55
CA VAL A 3 1.00 -4.77 -0.89
C VAL A 3 1.23 -3.96 0.38
N LEU A 4 2.50 -3.76 0.74
CA LEU A 4 2.88 -3.00 1.93
C LEU A 4 3.00 -1.51 1.60
N GLY A 5 2.45 -0.66 2.48
CA GLY A 5 2.40 0.79 2.30
C GLY A 5 3.76 1.47 2.15
N GLY A 6 4.84 0.82 2.59
CA GLY A 6 6.19 1.34 2.39
C GLY A 6 6.57 1.50 0.91
N LEU A 7 6.02 0.67 0.01
CA LEU A 7 6.25 0.79 -1.43
C LEU A 7 5.66 2.07 -2.01
N ALA A 8 4.60 2.59 -1.39
CA ALA A 8 3.94 3.82 -1.81
C ALA A 8 4.65 5.09 -1.33
N MET A 9 5.70 4.98 -0.51
CA MET A 9 6.43 6.15 -0.04
C MET A 9 7.19 6.83 -1.18
N PRO A 10 7.05 8.16 -1.38
CA PRO A 10 7.69 8.87 -2.49
C PRO A 10 9.21 8.66 -2.60
N LYS A 11 9.90 8.48 -1.47
CA LYS A 11 11.35 8.25 -1.42
C LYS A 11 11.78 6.89 -1.99
N ILE A 12 10.91 5.89 -1.99
CA ILE A 12 11.22 4.56 -2.54
C ILE A 12 11.13 4.58 -4.07
N GLY A 13 10.27 5.46 -4.63
CA GLY A 13 10.23 5.71 -6.08
C GLY A 13 9.58 4.59 -6.90
N VAL A 14 8.73 3.76 -6.28
CA VAL A 14 7.99 2.73 -7.02
C VAL A 14 6.85 3.38 -7.80
N ASP A 15 6.76 3.09 -9.10
CA ASP A 15 5.66 3.52 -9.94
C ASP A 15 4.39 2.69 -9.64
N PRO A 16 3.26 3.31 -9.25
CA PRO A 16 2.01 2.58 -9.02
C PRO A 16 1.47 1.84 -10.25
N VAL A 17 1.80 2.29 -11.48
CA VAL A 17 1.42 1.60 -12.72
C VAL A 17 2.22 0.31 -12.88
N GLU A 18 3.51 0.34 -12.58
CA GLU A 18 4.35 -0.85 -12.59
C GLU A 18 3.89 -1.84 -11.51
N MET A 19 3.52 -1.35 -10.32
CA MET A 19 2.96 -2.23 -9.29
C MET A 19 1.65 -2.86 -9.70
N LYS A 20 0.75 -2.13 -10.37
CA LYS A 20 -0.48 -2.72 -10.90
C LYS A 20 -0.18 -3.91 -11.82
N ARG A 21 0.83 -3.76 -12.70
CA ARG A 21 1.25 -4.84 -13.60
C ARG A 21 1.77 -6.05 -12.82
N LEU A 22 2.66 -5.83 -11.84
CA LEU A 22 3.20 -6.90 -10.99
C LEU A 22 2.08 -7.62 -10.23
N VAL A 23 1.12 -6.88 -9.67
CA VAL A 23 -0.04 -7.45 -8.99
C VAL A 23 -0.81 -8.38 -9.93
N GLY A 24 -1.08 -7.95 -11.17
CA GLY A 24 -1.75 -8.76 -12.17
C GLY A 24 -0.95 -10.02 -12.56
N GLU A 25 0.36 -9.89 -12.78
CA GLU A 25 1.24 -11.01 -13.13
C GLU A 25 1.32 -12.07 -12.02
N VAL A 26 1.41 -11.64 -10.76
CA VAL A 26 1.53 -12.55 -9.61
C VAL A 26 0.20 -13.22 -9.26
N THR A 27 -0.91 -12.50 -9.40
CA THR A 27 -2.24 -13.01 -9.03
C THR A 27 -2.94 -13.77 -10.16
N GLY A 28 -2.45 -13.65 -11.40
CA GLY A 28 -3.14 -14.17 -12.57
C GLY A 28 -4.43 -13.39 -12.91
N GLY A 29 -4.65 -12.22 -12.30
CA GLY A 29 -5.82 -11.36 -12.53
C GLY A 29 -7.00 -11.58 -11.57
N ASP A 30 -7.10 -12.75 -10.94
CA ASP A 30 -8.25 -13.12 -10.08
C ASP A 30 -7.89 -13.34 -8.60
N GLY A 31 -6.65 -13.04 -8.21
CA GLY A 31 -6.19 -13.23 -6.84
C GLY A 31 -6.55 -12.06 -5.93
N LEU A 32 -6.91 -12.36 -4.69
CA LEU A 32 -7.21 -11.38 -3.65
C LEU A 32 -6.01 -10.44 -3.40
N VAL A 33 -6.23 -9.13 -3.48
CA VAL A 33 -5.23 -8.07 -3.28
C VAL A 33 -5.54 -7.29 -2.00
N ILE A 34 -4.65 -7.39 -1.02
CA ILE A 34 -4.78 -6.70 0.28
C ILE A 34 -3.72 -5.62 0.38
N GLY A 35 -4.11 -4.39 0.69
CA GLY A 35 -3.21 -3.31 1.07
C GLY A 35 -3.02 -3.31 2.59
N VAL A 36 -1.77 -3.21 3.07
CA VAL A 36 -1.48 -3.03 4.50
C VAL A 36 -0.58 -1.81 4.66
N CYS A 37 -1.06 -0.78 5.34
CA CYS A 37 -0.34 0.47 5.47
C CYS A 37 -0.60 1.20 6.78
N PHE A 38 0.07 2.34 6.90
CA PHE A 38 -0.11 3.28 8.00
C PHE A 38 -0.36 4.68 7.48
N MET A 39 -1.07 5.48 8.28
CA MET A 39 -1.22 6.92 8.10
C MET A 39 -1.75 7.33 6.70
N GLY A 40 -2.65 6.54 6.12
CA GLY A 40 -3.31 6.87 4.86
C GLY A 40 -2.40 6.92 3.64
N ILE A 41 -1.24 6.25 3.65
CA ILE A 41 -0.22 6.45 2.61
C ILE A 41 -0.75 6.16 1.20
N PHE A 42 -1.55 5.12 1.00
CA PHE A 42 -2.08 4.77 -0.32
C PHE A 42 -3.07 5.80 -0.87
N GLU A 43 -3.88 6.42 -0.01
CA GLU A 43 -4.77 7.51 -0.40
C GLU A 43 -3.94 8.75 -0.79
N ARG A 44 -3.03 9.14 0.10
CA ARG A 44 -2.21 10.35 -0.04
C ARG A 44 -1.30 10.33 -1.27
N THR A 45 -0.94 9.15 -1.75
CA THR A 45 -0.09 8.96 -2.93
C THR A 45 -0.88 8.49 -4.15
N GLY A 46 -2.22 8.40 -4.05
CA GLY A 46 -3.10 8.09 -5.17
C GLY A 46 -3.12 6.63 -5.61
N TRP A 47 -2.55 5.70 -4.85
CA TRP A 47 -2.43 4.29 -5.22
C TRP A 47 -3.78 3.58 -5.39
N TYR A 48 -4.83 4.04 -4.70
CA TYR A 48 -6.19 3.54 -4.89
C TYR A 48 -6.73 3.74 -6.31
N ASN A 49 -6.20 4.70 -7.07
CA ASN A 49 -6.62 4.94 -8.46
C ASN A 49 -5.94 3.96 -9.44
N HIS A 50 -4.87 3.30 -9.02
CA HIS A 50 -4.06 2.42 -9.87
C HIS A 50 -4.28 0.94 -9.57
N ILE A 51 -4.36 0.60 -8.27
CA ILE A 51 -4.45 -0.79 -7.80
C ILE A 51 -5.85 -1.03 -7.24
N GLY A 52 -6.54 -2.04 -7.77
CA GLY A 52 -7.83 -2.50 -7.24
C GLY A 52 -7.62 -3.36 -5.99
N PHE A 53 -7.53 -2.73 -4.83
CA PHE A 53 -7.50 -3.43 -3.55
C PHE A 53 -8.88 -3.98 -3.21
N ASP A 54 -8.96 -5.26 -2.85
CA ASP A 54 -10.18 -5.84 -2.29
C ASP A 54 -10.38 -5.39 -0.84
N TYR A 55 -9.28 -5.32 -0.09
CA TYR A 55 -9.25 -4.86 1.30
C TYR A 55 -8.03 -3.99 1.55
N VAL A 56 -8.19 -2.98 2.40
CA VAL A 56 -7.08 -2.16 2.91
C VAL A 56 -7.13 -2.11 4.42
N LEU A 57 -6.04 -2.53 5.05
CA LEU A 57 -5.77 -2.39 6.47
C LEU A 57 -4.88 -1.16 6.64
N ASP A 58 -5.47 -0.02 7.00
CA ASP A 58 -4.76 1.21 7.30
C ASP A 58 -4.82 1.50 8.80
N SER A 59 -3.66 1.59 9.44
CA SER A 59 -3.55 1.84 10.87
C SER A 59 -2.91 3.18 11.16
N VAL A 60 -3.41 3.87 12.18
CA VAL A 60 -2.79 5.09 12.70
C VAL A 60 -1.85 4.70 13.84
N ILE A 61 -0.58 5.07 13.72
CA ILE A 61 0.41 4.90 14.78
C ILE A 61 0.64 6.27 15.41
N ASP A 62 0.39 6.36 16.71
CA ASP A 62 0.75 7.49 17.55
C ASP A 62 1.79 7.03 18.56
N THR A 63 2.74 7.89 18.92
CA THR A 63 3.89 7.52 19.75
C THR A 63 4.24 8.64 20.72
N GLU A 64 4.23 8.32 22.01
CA GLU A 64 4.66 9.21 23.09
C GLU A 64 5.94 8.68 23.72
N LEU A 65 6.92 9.56 23.95
CA LEU A 65 8.16 9.23 24.64
C LEU A 65 8.05 9.67 26.10
N PHE A 66 8.22 8.72 27.02
CA PHE A 66 8.30 8.99 28.45
C PHE A 66 9.74 8.80 28.93
N GLU A 67 10.31 9.84 29.52
CA GLU A 67 11.59 9.77 30.24
C GLU A 67 11.33 9.63 31.75
N ARG A 68 12.25 8.98 32.46
CA ARG A 68 12.11 8.61 33.87
C ARG A 68 12.88 9.55 34.78
#